data_AF-A0A954T721-F1
#
_entry.id   AF-A0A954T721-F1
#
_cell.length_a   1.000
_cell.length_b   1.000
_cell.length_c   1.000
_cell.angle_alpha   90.00
_cell.angle_beta   90.00
_cell.angle_gamma   90.00
#
_symmetry.space_group_name_H-M   'P 1'
#
loop_
_entity.id
_entity.type
_entity.pdbx_description
1 polymer ?
#
loop_
_entity_poly.entity_id
_entity_poly.type
_entity_poly.pdbx_seq_one_letter_code
_entity_poly.pdbx_strand_id
1 'polypeptide(L)'
;LDRYIRHGLRLSHHEADHRLAQLAVRQLRVLGWQITETGCQPCASPVGRVMACSRAKAEALVPILTAEHQVLGDEIRAIVVTDFEKSSAVASEVSHLLDAESGGAMAAFRVLISNPSTDQLDPVLLTGSSVLVDDDLTERFQAEAASWLQQENLECTLEAVPYEGFHSIRGSGADWCPRVYVALVTELFQQGITRCLVGTRGLLGEGWDASRINVLVDLTGVTASMSVNQLRGRSIRLDSQQPRKLADNWDVVCIAPEFARGLDDYHRFLKRHETLFGVTDDGAIEKGVGHVHAAFQDLHPEGLEGSTALLNEEMLRRASRREHAWNLWKIGQPYHPEPVRTVETRPVGRHEIDHLPDLTGAAEPWNAESLGLAVGHAVLGALCEAGLLSSNWDVHASGRAGGYVRLFLERAGQEDSAVFARAIHEVFAPLARPRYVIPRQGVKLRETWYTRLLPAVVGRYLQRKIQRNRPELVMLHAVPAVLAKKKELVEIYQRYWNAHVSPGQAVYALHGAGADLIDQARRDRLVPRSAVQEKEVFLSVGDLTQPDDSGSPA
;
A
#
# COMPACT_ATOMS: atom_id res chain seq x y z
N LEU A 1 41.84 -1.70 20.09
CA LEU A 1 41.70 -0.71 19.00
C LEU A 1 41.40 0.70 19.51
N ASP A 2 40.31 0.88 20.27
CA ASP A 2 39.91 2.17 20.87
C ASP A 2 41.06 2.93 21.57
N ARG A 3 41.71 2.30 22.55
CA ARG A 3 42.86 2.88 23.28
C ARG A 3 44.01 3.29 22.36
N TYR A 4 44.28 2.50 21.32
CA TYR A 4 45.36 2.78 20.36
C TYR A 4 45.04 3.96 19.45
N ILE A 5 43.77 4.09 19.01
CA ILE A 5 43.33 5.24 18.22
C ILE A 5 43.34 6.51 19.08
N ARG A 6 42.83 6.45 20.31
CA ARG A 6 42.73 7.62 21.20
C ARG A 6 44.07 8.09 21.73
N HIS A 7 44.93 7.18 22.17
CA HIS A 7 46.17 7.54 22.88
C HIS A 7 47.45 7.27 22.08
N GLY A 8 47.38 6.48 21.01
CA GLY A 8 48.50 6.26 20.09
C GLY A 8 48.40 7.19 18.90
N LEU A 9 47.42 6.95 18.02
CA LEU A 9 47.36 7.62 16.72
C LEU A 9 47.00 9.10 16.82
N ARG A 10 46.01 9.49 17.63
CA ARG A 10 45.58 10.90 17.78
C ARG A 10 46.57 11.81 18.53
N LEU A 11 47.47 11.22 19.33
CA LEU A 11 48.46 11.96 20.13
C LEU A 11 49.87 11.89 19.53
N SER A 12 50.02 11.24 18.38
CA SER A 12 51.31 11.11 17.69
C SER A 12 51.79 12.46 17.14
N HIS A 13 53.10 12.63 17.03
CA HIS A 13 53.69 13.81 16.37
C HIS A 13 53.67 13.71 14.84
N HIS A 14 53.28 12.57 14.28
CA HIS A 14 53.26 12.33 12.84
C HIS A 14 51.87 12.57 12.22
N GLU A 15 51.82 13.41 11.18
CA GLU A 15 50.59 13.70 10.45
C GLU A 15 49.95 12.46 9.79
N ALA A 16 50.77 11.46 9.43
CA ALA A 16 50.30 10.19 8.89
C ALA A 16 49.41 9.42 9.88
N ASP A 17 49.76 9.45 11.16
CA ASP A 17 49.00 8.76 12.22
C ASP A 17 47.66 9.48 12.49
N HIS A 18 47.63 10.80 12.36
CA HIS A 18 46.39 11.58 12.42
C HIS A 18 45.45 11.21 11.27
N ARG A 19 45.97 11.08 10.05
CA ARG A 19 45.19 10.63 8.89
C ARG A 19 44.67 9.20 9.10
N LEU A 20 45.50 8.31 9.63
CA LEU A 20 45.10 6.93 9.96
C LEU A 20 44.04 6.89 11.07
N ALA A 21 44.15 7.73 12.11
CA ALA A 21 43.13 7.85 13.15
C ALA A 21 41.79 8.32 12.58
N GLN A 22 41.79 9.33 11.71
CA GLN A 22 40.57 9.82 11.06
C GLN A 22 39.97 8.77 10.13
N LEU A 23 40.79 7.99 9.41
CA LEU A 23 40.33 6.87 8.60
C LEU A 23 39.71 5.78 9.47
N ALA A 24 40.39 5.34 10.53
CA ALA A 24 39.93 4.30 11.44
C ALA A 24 38.63 4.69 12.16
N VAL A 25 38.50 5.93 12.62
CA VAL A 25 37.27 6.45 13.24
C VAL A 25 36.10 6.46 12.25
N ARG A 26 36.34 6.85 10.99
CA ARG A 26 35.31 6.81 9.93
C ARG A 26 34.87 5.37 9.65
N GLN A 27 35.82 4.43 9.50
CA GLN A 27 35.52 3.02 9.22
C GLN A 27 34.78 2.35 10.40
N LEU A 28 35.20 2.59 11.64
CA LEU A 28 34.52 2.04 12.81
C LEU A 28 33.10 2.58 12.95
N ARG A 29 32.88 3.86 12.62
CA ARG A 29 31.53 4.46 12.62
C ARG A 29 30.63 3.80 11.58
N VAL A 30 31.18 3.47 10.41
CA VAL A 30 30.48 2.68 9.39
C VAL A 30 30.06 1.32 9.94
N LEU A 31 30.87 0.70 10.82
CA LEU A 31 30.58 -0.57 11.50
C LEU A 31 29.75 -0.43 12.80
N GLY A 32 29.28 0.78 13.15
CA GLY A 32 28.43 1.00 14.34
C GLY A 32 29.17 1.33 15.62
N TRP A 33 30.45 1.70 15.53
CA TRP A 33 31.28 2.08 16.68
C TRP A 33 31.83 3.50 16.54
N GLN A 34 31.46 4.38 17.46
CA GLN A 34 31.98 5.75 17.50
C GLN A 34 33.06 5.89 18.57
N ILE A 35 34.27 6.26 18.13
CA ILE A 35 35.37 6.62 19.05
C ILE A 35 35.34 8.12 19.32
N THR A 36 34.93 8.46 20.54
CA THR A 36 34.97 9.82 21.10
C THR A 36 36.30 10.08 21.80
N GLU A 37 36.47 11.22 22.45
CA GLU A 37 37.66 11.47 23.30
C GLU A 37 37.62 10.62 24.58
N THR A 38 36.43 10.37 25.10
CA THR A 38 36.21 9.68 26.40
C THR A 38 36.09 8.17 26.26
N GLY A 39 35.80 7.63 25.08
CA GLY A 39 35.76 6.19 24.84
C GLY A 39 35.07 5.78 23.53
N CYS A 40 34.92 4.46 23.36
CA CYS A 40 34.17 3.86 22.27
C CYS A 40 32.73 3.60 22.70
N GLN A 41 31.76 4.03 21.89
CA GLN A 41 30.34 3.83 22.14
C GLN A 41 29.65 3.23 20.90
N PRO A 42 28.62 2.38 21.08
CA PRO A 42 27.76 1.97 19.98
C PRO A 42 27.10 3.20 19.34
N CYS A 43 26.96 3.19 18.01
CA CYS A 43 26.27 4.22 17.25
C CYS A 43 25.51 3.61 16.08
N ALA A 44 24.56 4.36 15.51
CA ALA A 44 23.81 3.92 14.33
C ALA A 44 24.78 3.66 13.15
N SER A 45 24.81 2.40 12.69
CA SER A 45 25.65 1.95 11.58
C SER A 45 24.88 2.00 10.26
N PRO A 46 25.38 2.73 9.24
CA PRO A 46 24.87 2.60 7.89
C PRO A 46 24.96 1.17 7.32
N VAL A 47 26.00 0.40 7.68
CA VAL A 47 26.18 -1.00 7.25
C VAL A 47 25.24 -1.93 8.01
N GLY A 48 25.12 -1.78 9.33
CA GLY A 48 24.17 -2.54 10.15
C GLY A 48 22.74 -2.39 9.66
N ARG A 49 22.33 -1.16 9.26
CA ARG A 49 21.05 -0.91 8.60
C ARG A 49 20.92 -1.67 7.28
N VAL A 50 21.93 -1.60 6.41
CA VAL A 50 21.89 -2.27 5.10
C VAL A 50 21.81 -3.79 5.26
N MET A 51 22.56 -4.36 6.20
CA MET A 51 22.52 -5.80 6.48
C MET A 51 21.18 -6.22 7.08
N ALA A 52 20.69 -5.50 8.09
CA ALA A 52 19.39 -5.77 8.71
C ALA A 52 18.25 -5.68 7.69
N CYS A 53 18.21 -4.60 6.89
CA CYS A 53 17.19 -4.46 5.86
C CYS A 53 17.33 -5.48 4.73
N SER A 54 18.55 -5.82 4.31
CA SER A 54 18.73 -6.84 3.28
C SER A 54 18.29 -8.21 3.75
N ARG A 55 18.57 -8.56 5.02
CA ARG A 55 18.12 -9.81 5.62
C ARG A 55 16.60 -9.85 5.77
N ALA A 56 16.01 -8.81 6.36
CA ALA A 56 14.56 -8.72 6.54
C ALA A 56 13.79 -8.78 5.22
N LYS A 57 14.31 -8.16 4.15
CA LYS A 57 13.73 -8.25 2.81
C LYS A 57 13.77 -9.66 2.22
N ALA A 58 14.89 -10.37 2.41
CA ALA A 58 14.99 -11.75 1.95
C ALA A 58 14.06 -12.67 2.76
N GLU A 59 14.01 -12.51 4.08
CA GLU A 59 13.11 -13.28 4.96
C GLU A 59 11.62 -13.05 4.64
N ALA A 60 11.25 -11.85 4.17
CA ALA A 60 9.88 -11.54 3.74
C ALA A 60 9.43 -12.35 2.51
N LEU A 61 10.35 -12.92 1.72
CA LEU A 61 9.99 -13.75 0.57
C LEU A 61 9.23 -15.01 0.98
N VAL A 62 9.58 -15.60 2.12
CA VAL A 62 8.99 -16.86 2.59
C VAL A 62 7.48 -16.75 2.75
N PRO A 63 6.93 -15.84 3.59
CA PRO A 63 5.48 -15.74 3.75
C PRO A 63 4.77 -15.29 2.46
N ILE A 64 5.38 -14.41 1.65
CA ILE A 64 4.79 -13.94 0.39
C ILE A 64 4.64 -15.10 -0.59
N LEU A 65 5.73 -15.79 -0.92
CA LEU A 65 5.72 -16.86 -1.91
C LEU A 65 4.98 -18.09 -1.40
N THR A 66 4.97 -18.36 -0.09
CA THR A 66 4.14 -19.41 0.49
C THR A 66 2.65 -19.11 0.29
N ALA A 67 2.20 -17.88 0.56
CA ALA A 67 0.80 -17.49 0.37
C ALA A 67 0.39 -17.56 -1.10
N GLU A 68 1.28 -17.13 -2.00
CA GLU A 68 1.05 -17.19 -3.45
C GLU A 68 1.00 -18.63 -3.98
N HIS A 69 1.94 -19.47 -3.54
CA HIS A 69 2.00 -20.86 -3.96
C HIS A 69 0.78 -21.66 -3.47
N GLN A 70 0.26 -21.35 -2.29
CA GLN A 70 -0.99 -21.96 -1.79
C GLN A 70 -2.20 -21.69 -2.70
N VAL A 71 -2.19 -20.58 -3.44
CA VAL A 71 -3.30 -20.16 -4.32
C VAL A 71 -3.07 -20.63 -5.75
N LEU A 72 -1.85 -20.48 -6.26
CA LEU A 72 -1.51 -20.76 -7.66
C LEU A 72 -1.04 -22.20 -7.90
N GLY A 73 -0.61 -22.92 -6.86
CA GLY A 73 0.00 -24.24 -7.00
C GLY A 73 1.17 -24.22 -8.00
N ASP A 74 1.15 -25.15 -8.94
CA ASP A 74 2.19 -25.29 -9.98
C ASP A 74 2.09 -24.26 -11.11
N GLU A 75 1.02 -23.48 -11.16
CA GLU A 75 0.89 -22.38 -12.12
C GLU A 75 1.69 -21.14 -11.70
N ILE A 76 2.25 -21.11 -10.48
CA ILE A 76 3.06 -19.98 -10.02
C ILE A 76 4.28 -19.76 -10.91
N ARG A 77 4.48 -18.50 -11.29
CA ARG A 77 5.60 -17.99 -12.08
C ARG A 77 6.08 -16.73 -11.38
N ALA A 78 6.88 -16.95 -10.34
CA ALA A 78 7.38 -15.93 -9.46
C ALA A 78 8.72 -15.37 -9.94
N ILE A 79 8.90 -14.08 -9.80
CA ILE A 79 10.19 -13.43 -9.99
C ILE A 79 10.54 -12.51 -8.83
N VAL A 80 11.78 -12.61 -8.36
CA VAL A 80 12.34 -11.81 -7.28
C VAL A 80 13.45 -10.95 -7.85
N VAL A 81 13.27 -9.62 -7.81
CA VAL A 81 14.21 -8.66 -8.38
C VAL A 81 14.92 -7.88 -7.30
N THR A 82 16.24 -7.78 -7.44
CA THR A 82 17.13 -7.09 -6.50
C THR A 82 18.04 -6.08 -7.23
N ASP A 83 18.62 -5.13 -6.48
CA ASP A 83 19.51 -4.11 -7.06
C ASP A 83 20.87 -4.68 -7.48
N PHE A 84 21.40 -5.65 -6.74
CA PHE A 84 22.76 -6.17 -6.87
C PHE A 84 22.80 -7.69 -6.64
N GLU A 85 23.73 -8.37 -7.31
CA GLU A 85 24.01 -9.79 -7.07
C GLU A 85 24.48 -10.01 -5.62
N LYS A 86 25.40 -9.15 -5.16
CA LYS A 86 25.87 -9.00 -3.77
C LYS A 86 25.84 -7.51 -3.38
N SER A 87 25.44 -7.19 -2.14
CA SER A 87 25.33 -5.81 -1.65
C SER A 87 26.69 -5.09 -1.63
N SER A 88 26.81 -4.00 -2.39
CA SER A 88 28.06 -3.22 -2.57
C SER A 88 28.37 -2.25 -1.42
N ALA A 89 27.60 -2.25 -0.33
CA ALA A 89 27.77 -1.30 0.78
C ALA A 89 29.01 -1.58 1.65
N VAL A 90 29.75 -2.63 1.34
CA VAL A 90 30.98 -3.03 2.01
C VAL A 90 32.14 -2.61 1.11
N ALA A 91 33.04 -1.75 1.61
CA ALA A 91 34.29 -1.45 0.95
C ALA A 91 34.98 -2.75 0.50
N SER A 92 35.59 -2.76 -0.69
CA SER A 92 36.17 -3.95 -1.34
C SER A 92 37.13 -4.76 -0.46
N GLU A 93 37.68 -4.14 0.58
CA GLU A 93 38.64 -4.70 1.53
C GLU A 93 38.05 -5.66 2.58
N VAL A 94 36.71 -5.70 2.76
CA VAL A 94 36.04 -6.56 3.77
C VAL A 94 35.15 -7.64 3.14
N SER A 95 35.21 -7.82 1.81
CA SER A 95 34.32 -8.73 1.06
C SER A 95 34.38 -10.19 1.52
N HIS A 96 35.56 -10.69 1.92
CA HIS A 96 35.76 -12.08 2.32
C HIS A 96 35.14 -12.45 3.68
N LEU A 97 34.82 -11.47 4.55
CA LEU A 97 34.24 -11.76 5.87
C LEU A 97 32.70 -11.83 5.86
N LEU A 98 32.06 -11.44 4.75
CA LEU A 98 30.61 -11.29 4.63
C LEU A 98 29.99 -12.21 3.57
N ASP A 99 30.73 -13.22 3.09
CA ASP A 99 30.22 -14.16 2.08
C ASP A 99 29.00 -14.98 2.57
N ALA A 100 28.81 -15.13 3.89
CA ALA A 100 27.61 -15.75 4.48
C ALA A 100 26.44 -14.76 4.71
N GLU A 101 26.70 -13.45 4.76
CA GLU A 101 25.70 -12.37 4.96
C GLU A 101 25.58 -11.45 3.73
N SER A 102 25.90 -11.98 2.55
CA SER A 102 25.89 -11.25 1.29
C SER A 102 24.47 -10.85 0.89
N GLY A 103 24.04 -9.66 1.29
CA GLY A 103 22.75 -9.10 0.87
C GLY A 103 22.57 -9.04 -0.65
N GLY A 104 21.35 -8.91 -1.15
CA GLY A 104 21.03 -8.88 -2.59
C GLY A 104 20.44 -10.18 -3.13
N ALA A 105 20.67 -10.47 -4.42
CA ALA A 105 20.09 -11.63 -5.11
C ALA A 105 20.51 -12.96 -4.46
N MET A 106 21.76 -13.06 -4.00
CA MET A 106 22.23 -14.28 -3.35
C MET A 106 21.56 -14.54 -2.00
N ALA A 107 21.39 -13.51 -1.15
CA ALA A 107 20.65 -13.67 0.10
C ALA A 107 19.21 -14.12 -0.14
N ALA A 108 18.53 -13.53 -1.13
CA ALA A 108 17.19 -13.93 -1.52
C ALA A 108 17.15 -15.41 -1.93
N PHE A 109 18.01 -15.82 -2.87
CA PHE A 109 18.09 -17.21 -3.34
C PHE A 109 18.35 -18.20 -2.19
N ARG A 110 19.33 -17.92 -1.31
CA ARG A 110 19.64 -18.79 -0.16
C ARG A 110 18.45 -18.97 0.78
N VAL A 111 17.70 -17.90 1.05
CA VAL A 111 16.49 -17.99 1.90
C VAL A 111 15.43 -18.88 1.25
N LEU A 112 15.30 -18.83 -0.08
CA LEU A 112 14.29 -19.62 -0.80
C LEU A 112 14.59 -21.13 -0.75
N ILE A 113 15.81 -21.55 -1.08
CA ILE A 113 16.24 -22.96 -1.06
C ILE A 113 16.37 -23.51 0.37
N SER A 114 16.52 -22.65 1.38
CA SER A 114 16.63 -23.12 2.78
C SER A 114 15.27 -23.36 3.44
N ASN A 115 14.18 -22.90 2.84
CA ASN A 115 12.85 -22.98 3.43
C ASN A 115 11.97 -24.00 2.68
N PRO A 116 11.46 -25.06 3.33
CA PRO A 116 10.74 -26.15 2.65
C PRO A 116 9.52 -25.75 1.83
N SER A 117 8.91 -24.60 2.11
CA SER A 117 7.73 -24.13 1.35
C SER A 117 8.12 -23.41 0.06
N THR A 118 9.25 -22.70 0.05
CA THR A 118 9.73 -21.97 -1.13
C THR A 118 10.73 -22.77 -1.95
N ASP A 119 11.39 -23.75 -1.34
CA ASP A 119 12.24 -24.77 -1.98
C ASP A 119 11.45 -25.53 -3.06
N GLN A 120 10.19 -25.87 -2.74
CA GLN A 120 9.24 -26.45 -3.69
C GLN A 120 8.94 -25.60 -4.93
N LEU A 121 9.45 -24.37 -5.06
CA LEU A 121 9.32 -23.56 -6.28
C LEU A 121 10.49 -23.76 -7.25
N ASP A 122 11.45 -24.62 -6.90
CA ASP A 122 12.67 -24.89 -7.62
C ASP A 122 13.41 -23.59 -8.02
N PRO A 123 13.84 -22.74 -7.06
CA PRO A 123 14.39 -21.42 -7.36
C PRO A 123 15.63 -21.50 -8.25
N VAL A 124 15.75 -20.56 -9.20
CA VAL A 124 16.94 -20.39 -10.04
C VAL A 124 17.42 -18.94 -9.96
N LEU A 125 18.71 -18.74 -9.67
CA LEU A 125 19.34 -17.42 -9.67
C LEU A 125 20.12 -17.20 -10.96
N LEU A 126 19.75 -16.13 -11.66
CA LEU A 126 20.47 -15.61 -12.82
C LEU A 126 21.45 -14.50 -12.42
N THR A 127 22.72 -14.70 -12.75
CA THR A 127 23.78 -13.68 -12.63
C THR A 127 24.33 -13.30 -14.00
N GLY A 128 25.17 -12.27 -14.06
CA GLY A 128 25.78 -11.80 -15.30
C GLY A 128 26.77 -12.78 -15.92
N SER A 129 27.16 -13.84 -15.21
CA SER A 129 28.14 -14.83 -15.70
C SER A 129 27.84 -16.29 -15.34
N SER A 130 26.83 -16.56 -14.51
CA SER A 130 26.47 -17.92 -14.09
C SER A 130 24.98 -18.09 -13.78
N VAL A 131 24.52 -19.34 -13.83
CA VAL A 131 23.18 -19.75 -13.41
C VAL A 131 23.34 -20.64 -12.18
N LEU A 132 22.66 -20.31 -11.09
CA LEU A 132 22.60 -21.15 -9.90
C LEU A 132 21.24 -21.83 -9.84
N VAL A 133 21.24 -23.14 -9.67
CA VAL A 133 20.05 -23.99 -9.75
C VAL A 133 19.94 -24.76 -8.45
N ASP A 134 18.71 -24.87 -7.95
CA ASP A 134 18.40 -25.71 -6.80
C ASP A 134 18.93 -27.15 -6.95
N ASP A 135 19.33 -27.76 -5.85
CA ASP A 135 20.02 -29.05 -5.91
C ASP A 135 19.10 -30.19 -6.39
N ASP A 136 17.85 -30.20 -5.95
CA ASP A 136 16.81 -31.13 -6.37
C ASP A 136 16.33 -30.92 -7.82
N LEU A 137 16.42 -29.70 -8.33
CA LEU A 137 16.08 -29.36 -9.71
C LEU A 137 17.20 -29.72 -10.70
N THR A 138 18.44 -29.89 -10.23
CA THR A 138 19.64 -29.92 -11.08
C THR A 138 19.59 -30.99 -12.18
N GLU A 139 19.20 -32.23 -11.85
CA GLU A 139 19.13 -33.32 -12.85
C GLU A 139 18.10 -33.02 -13.95
N ARG A 140 16.91 -32.57 -13.54
CA ARG A 140 15.83 -32.19 -14.47
C ARG A 140 16.22 -30.99 -15.31
N PHE A 141 16.85 -29.98 -14.70
CA PHE A 141 17.34 -28.80 -15.39
C PHE A 141 18.33 -29.18 -16.49
N GLN A 142 19.31 -30.05 -16.21
CA GLN A 142 20.29 -30.47 -17.20
C GLN A 142 19.64 -31.24 -18.37
N ALA A 143 18.67 -32.11 -18.09
CA ALA A 143 17.95 -32.86 -19.12
C ALA A 143 17.14 -31.93 -20.05
N GLU A 144 16.37 -31.00 -19.48
CA GLU A 144 15.57 -30.06 -20.26
C GLU A 144 16.47 -29.05 -21.00
N ALA A 145 17.57 -28.62 -20.39
CA ALA A 145 18.54 -27.75 -21.04
C ALA A 145 19.23 -28.40 -22.23
N ALA A 146 19.61 -29.68 -22.12
CA ALA A 146 20.17 -30.43 -23.25
C ALA A 146 19.16 -30.57 -24.40
N SER A 147 17.89 -30.85 -24.08
CA SER A 147 16.80 -30.92 -25.06
C SER A 147 16.61 -29.59 -25.78
N TRP A 148 16.55 -28.47 -25.04
CA TRP A 148 16.39 -27.14 -25.61
C TRP A 148 17.57 -26.73 -26.49
N LEU A 149 18.81 -26.96 -26.04
CA LEU A 149 20.02 -26.66 -26.82
C LEU A 149 20.05 -27.45 -28.14
N GLN A 150 19.59 -28.71 -28.13
CA GLN A 150 19.48 -29.51 -29.33
C GLN A 150 18.41 -28.97 -30.30
N GLN A 151 17.27 -28.52 -29.78
CA GLN A 151 16.19 -27.93 -30.60
C GLN A 151 16.62 -26.62 -31.27
N GLU A 152 17.38 -25.79 -30.55
CA GLU A 152 17.92 -24.52 -31.06
C GLU A 152 19.20 -24.70 -31.90
N ASN A 153 19.69 -25.94 -32.04
CA ASN A 153 20.89 -26.30 -32.79
C ASN A 153 22.14 -25.51 -32.31
N LEU A 154 22.33 -25.42 -30.99
CA LEU A 154 23.44 -24.74 -30.31
C LEU A 154 24.44 -25.74 -29.74
N GLU A 155 25.74 -25.49 -29.91
CA GLU A 155 26.81 -26.37 -29.41
C GLU A 155 27.38 -25.85 -28.09
N CYS A 156 26.80 -26.33 -26.98
CA CYS A 156 27.25 -26.03 -25.62
C CYS A 156 27.31 -27.31 -24.77
N THR A 157 28.30 -27.40 -23.89
CA THR A 157 28.35 -28.39 -22.82
C THR A 157 28.07 -27.72 -21.48
N LEU A 158 27.26 -28.36 -20.64
CA LEU A 158 26.89 -27.85 -19.32
C LEU A 158 27.53 -28.73 -18.23
N GLU A 159 28.22 -28.11 -17.29
CA GLU A 159 28.77 -28.75 -16.09
C GLU A 159 28.06 -28.17 -14.86
N ALA A 160 27.58 -29.05 -13.98
CA ALA A 160 27.02 -28.66 -12.68
C ALA A 160 28.10 -28.75 -11.61
N VAL A 161 28.51 -27.61 -11.06
CA VAL A 161 29.48 -27.54 -9.96
C VAL A 161 28.72 -27.47 -8.64
N PRO A 162 28.87 -28.46 -7.73
CA PRO A 162 28.10 -28.50 -6.48
C PRO A 162 28.56 -27.45 -5.47
N TYR A 163 27.59 -26.86 -4.78
CA TYR A 163 27.73 -26.02 -3.60
C TYR A 163 26.75 -26.51 -2.51
N GLU A 164 26.82 -25.92 -1.31
CA GLU A 164 25.89 -26.26 -0.23
C GLU A 164 24.46 -25.81 -0.57
N GLY A 165 23.61 -26.78 -0.91
CA GLY A 165 22.18 -26.61 -1.22
C GLY A 165 21.86 -26.14 -2.65
N PHE A 166 22.83 -26.07 -3.56
CA PHE A 166 22.58 -25.69 -4.96
C PHE A 166 23.75 -26.08 -5.86
N HIS A 167 23.54 -26.06 -7.17
CA HIS A 167 24.58 -26.24 -8.18
C HIS A 167 24.80 -24.96 -9.00
N SER A 168 26.05 -24.66 -9.32
CA SER A 168 26.39 -23.63 -10.31
C SER A 168 26.53 -24.28 -11.68
N ILE A 169 25.65 -23.93 -12.60
CA ILE A 169 25.71 -24.40 -13.98
C ILE A 169 26.71 -23.53 -14.75
N ARG A 170 27.78 -24.16 -15.22
CA ARG A 170 28.79 -23.56 -16.09
C ARG A 170 28.66 -24.14 -17.49
N GLY A 171 28.45 -23.27 -18.46
CA GLY A 171 28.49 -23.66 -19.86
C GLY A 171 29.87 -23.41 -20.47
N SER A 172 30.26 -24.29 -21.39
CA SER A 172 31.41 -24.11 -22.26
C SER A 172 31.04 -24.38 -23.72
N GLY A 173 31.70 -23.70 -24.65
CA GLY A 173 31.35 -23.71 -26.08
C GLY A 173 31.30 -22.29 -26.64
N ALA A 174 31.33 -22.18 -27.98
CA ALA A 174 31.30 -20.88 -28.65
C ALA A 174 29.95 -20.16 -28.49
N ASP A 175 28.87 -20.93 -28.32
CA ASP A 175 27.51 -20.40 -28.24
C ASP A 175 27.10 -20.02 -26.81
N TRP A 176 27.84 -20.45 -25.77
CA TRP A 176 27.49 -20.17 -24.38
C TRP A 176 27.74 -18.71 -24.03
N CYS A 177 26.68 -17.92 -24.03
CA CYS A 177 26.71 -16.49 -23.75
C CYS A 177 25.44 -16.04 -22.99
N PRO A 178 25.42 -14.82 -22.41
CA PRO A 178 24.26 -14.29 -21.70
C PRO A 178 22.94 -14.40 -22.41
N ARG A 179 22.93 -14.16 -23.72
CA ARG A 179 21.72 -14.28 -24.52
C ARG A 179 21.16 -15.71 -24.51
N VAL A 180 22.02 -16.72 -24.58
CA VAL A 180 21.60 -18.13 -24.66
C VAL A 180 21.11 -18.64 -23.32
N TYR A 181 21.86 -18.45 -22.24
CA TYR A 181 21.43 -18.98 -20.95
C TYR A 181 20.22 -18.24 -20.38
N VAL A 182 20.05 -16.94 -20.68
CA VAL A 182 18.82 -16.21 -20.32
C VAL A 182 17.64 -16.77 -21.11
N ALA A 183 17.77 -17.00 -22.43
CA ALA A 183 16.71 -17.59 -23.23
C ALA A 183 16.32 -19.00 -22.75
N LEU A 184 17.31 -19.85 -22.49
CA LEU A 184 17.13 -21.19 -21.92
C LEU A 184 16.34 -21.14 -20.60
N VAL A 185 16.82 -20.38 -19.61
CA VAL A 185 16.17 -20.31 -18.29
C VAL A 185 14.78 -19.69 -18.39
N THR A 186 14.57 -18.74 -19.32
CA THR A 186 13.25 -18.18 -19.60
C THR A 186 12.29 -19.22 -20.12
N GLU A 187 12.73 -20.10 -21.03
CA GLU A 187 11.89 -21.17 -21.56
C GLU A 187 11.53 -22.19 -20.47
N LEU A 188 12.52 -22.65 -19.70
CA LEU A 188 12.30 -23.54 -18.55
C LEU A 188 11.33 -22.92 -17.52
N PHE A 189 11.44 -21.62 -17.27
CA PHE A 189 10.52 -20.88 -16.42
C PHE A 189 9.11 -20.85 -17.00
N GLN A 190 8.93 -20.55 -18.28
CA GLN A 190 7.61 -20.53 -18.92
C GLN A 190 6.93 -21.91 -18.87
N GLN A 191 7.69 -22.99 -19.03
CA GLN A 191 7.21 -24.36 -18.92
C GLN A 191 6.91 -24.78 -17.47
N GLY A 192 7.46 -24.09 -16.48
CA GLY A 192 7.28 -24.40 -15.05
C GLY A 192 8.24 -25.46 -14.53
N ILE A 193 9.36 -25.67 -15.22
CA ILE A 193 10.47 -26.48 -14.72
C ILE A 193 11.10 -25.80 -13.50
N THR A 194 11.31 -24.48 -13.58
CA THR A 194 11.52 -23.62 -12.42
C THR A 194 10.31 -22.70 -12.28
N ARG A 195 9.83 -22.50 -11.05
CA ARG A 195 8.67 -21.65 -10.77
C ARG A 195 9.04 -20.34 -10.08
N CYS A 196 10.31 -20.18 -9.67
CA CYS A 196 10.83 -18.95 -9.07
C CYS A 196 12.18 -18.54 -9.68
N LEU A 197 12.25 -17.35 -10.27
CA LEU A 197 13.51 -16.75 -10.71
C LEU A 197 13.97 -15.66 -9.76
N VAL A 198 15.25 -15.64 -9.42
CA VAL A 198 15.90 -14.57 -8.68
C VAL A 198 16.93 -13.91 -9.57
N GLY A 199 17.06 -12.59 -9.51
CA GLY A 199 18.14 -11.91 -10.21
C GLY A 199 18.15 -10.40 -10.03
N THR A 200 19.04 -9.75 -10.79
CA THR A 200 19.18 -8.30 -10.74
C THR A 200 18.32 -7.61 -11.81
N ARG A 201 18.03 -6.33 -11.58
CA ARG A 201 17.32 -5.49 -12.55
C ARG A 201 17.97 -5.49 -13.94
N GLY A 202 19.30 -5.56 -14.04
CA GLY A 202 19.99 -5.55 -15.33
C GLY A 202 19.69 -6.79 -16.19
N LEU A 203 19.44 -7.93 -15.55
CA LEU A 203 19.17 -9.20 -16.23
C LEU A 203 17.68 -9.49 -16.38
N LEU A 204 16.90 -9.13 -15.37
CA LEU A 204 15.49 -9.48 -15.26
C LEU A 204 14.54 -8.28 -15.42
N GLY A 205 15.08 -7.06 -15.46
CA GLY A 205 14.32 -5.81 -15.64
C GLY A 205 14.46 -5.19 -17.03
N GLU A 206 15.54 -5.46 -17.77
CA GLU A 206 15.82 -4.89 -19.10
C GLU A 206 15.90 -6.01 -20.15
N GLY A 207 15.15 -5.89 -21.26
CA GLY A 207 15.26 -6.81 -22.40
C GLY A 207 14.76 -8.25 -22.22
N TRP A 208 14.35 -8.65 -21.01
CA TRP A 208 13.85 -10.00 -20.69
C TRP A 208 12.38 -10.23 -21.09
N ASP A 209 12.06 -11.37 -21.70
CA ASP A 209 10.75 -11.64 -22.31
C ASP A 209 10.08 -12.89 -21.74
N ALA A 210 9.35 -12.73 -20.62
CA ALA A 210 8.47 -13.77 -20.08
C ALA A 210 7.05 -13.22 -19.93
N SER A 211 6.08 -13.83 -20.61
CA SER A 211 4.68 -13.41 -20.59
C SER A 211 3.87 -14.04 -19.45
N ARG A 212 4.33 -15.18 -18.91
CA ARG A 212 3.62 -15.98 -17.92
C ARG A 212 3.79 -15.57 -16.46
N ILE A 213 4.59 -14.52 -16.20
CA ILE A 213 4.81 -14.02 -14.83
C ILE A 213 3.46 -13.68 -14.20
N ASN A 214 3.20 -14.23 -13.03
CA ASN A 214 2.00 -13.97 -12.24
C ASN A 214 2.29 -13.58 -10.78
N VAL A 215 3.56 -13.57 -10.37
CA VAL A 215 4.03 -12.99 -9.11
C VAL A 215 5.34 -12.25 -9.35
N LEU A 216 5.40 -10.96 -9.00
CA LEU A 216 6.62 -10.15 -9.02
C LEU A 216 6.88 -9.64 -7.62
N VAL A 217 8.07 -9.92 -7.07
CA VAL A 217 8.53 -9.38 -5.79
C VAL A 217 9.70 -8.43 -6.02
N ASP A 218 9.46 -7.15 -5.79
CA ASP A 218 10.43 -6.07 -5.95
C ASP A 218 11.12 -5.76 -4.61
N LEU A 219 12.38 -6.17 -4.50
CA LEU A 219 13.25 -5.85 -3.36
C LEU A 219 14.14 -4.61 -3.62
N THR A 220 14.07 -4.03 -4.83
CA THR A 220 14.95 -2.96 -5.31
C THR A 220 14.71 -1.65 -4.58
N GLY A 221 15.68 -0.74 -4.68
CA GLY A 221 15.61 0.63 -4.21
C GLY A 221 15.27 1.64 -5.30
N VAL A 222 14.78 1.19 -6.46
CA VAL A 222 14.60 2.05 -7.64
C VAL A 222 13.31 2.88 -7.53
N THR A 223 13.39 4.15 -7.93
CA THR A 223 12.24 5.08 -7.93
C THR A 223 12.06 5.80 -9.27
N ALA A 224 12.95 5.58 -10.24
CA ALA A 224 12.84 6.18 -11.55
C ALA A 224 11.64 5.59 -12.29
N SER A 225 10.68 6.42 -12.69
CA SER A 225 9.40 5.98 -13.27
C SER A 225 9.58 5.05 -14.47
N MET A 226 10.54 5.33 -15.37
CA MET A 226 10.84 4.43 -16.49
C MET A 226 11.23 3.03 -16.03
N SER A 227 12.13 2.91 -15.06
CA SER A 227 12.60 1.61 -14.57
C SER A 227 11.52 0.84 -13.82
N VAL A 228 10.69 1.53 -13.03
CA VAL A 228 9.55 0.92 -12.32
C VAL A 228 8.52 0.39 -13.32
N ASN A 229 8.20 1.18 -14.35
CA ASN A 229 7.27 0.78 -15.40
C ASN A 229 7.83 -0.35 -16.28
N GLN A 230 9.14 -0.39 -16.53
CA GLN A 230 9.77 -1.50 -17.26
C GLN A 230 9.68 -2.81 -16.50
N LEU A 231 9.91 -2.79 -15.18
CA LEU A 231 9.83 -3.97 -14.33
C LEU A 231 8.38 -4.50 -14.25
N ARG A 232 7.43 -3.64 -13.87
CA ARG A 232 6.00 -4.02 -13.80
C ARG A 232 5.40 -4.32 -15.17
N GLY A 233 5.92 -3.68 -16.23
CA GLY A 233 5.54 -3.94 -17.61
C GLY A 233 5.71 -5.39 -18.05
N ARG A 234 6.51 -6.18 -17.34
CA ARG A 234 6.68 -7.62 -17.59
C ARG A 234 5.55 -8.45 -17.01
N SER A 235 5.15 -8.16 -15.77
CA SER A 235 4.10 -8.92 -15.09
C SER A 235 2.70 -8.66 -15.67
N ILE A 236 2.44 -7.45 -16.15
CA ILE A 236 1.12 -7.06 -16.72
C ILE A 236 0.86 -7.60 -18.15
N ARG A 237 1.82 -8.29 -18.77
CA ARG A 237 1.63 -8.84 -20.11
C ARG A 237 0.51 -9.87 -20.12
N LEU A 238 -0.27 -9.89 -21.19
CA LEU A 238 -1.29 -10.92 -21.37
C LEU A 238 -0.63 -12.25 -21.73
N ASP A 239 -1.15 -13.34 -21.15
CA ASP A 239 -0.80 -14.69 -21.57
C ASP A 239 -1.94 -15.24 -22.43
N SER A 240 -1.63 -15.53 -23.70
CA SER A 240 -2.58 -16.12 -24.64
C SER A 240 -3.11 -17.50 -24.20
N GLN A 241 -2.34 -18.25 -23.41
CA GLN A 241 -2.74 -19.55 -22.89
C GLN A 241 -3.50 -19.45 -21.56
N GLN A 242 -3.38 -18.33 -20.85
CA GLN A 242 -4.10 -18.05 -19.61
C GLN A 242 -4.79 -16.67 -19.68
N PRO A 243 -5.97 -16.56 -20.32
CA PRO A 243 -6.69 -15.29 -20.46
C PRO A 243 -7.08 -14.63 -19.14
N ARG A 244 -7.18 -15.42 -18.06
CA ARG A 244 -7.48 -14.94 -16.70
C ARG A 244 -6.24 -14.68 -15.84
N LYS A 245 -5.04 -14.71 -16.43
CA LYS A 245 -3.80 -14.43 -15.69
C LYS A 245 -3.87 -13.05 -15.05
N LEU A 246 -3.77 -13.03 -13.73
CA LEU A 246 -3.52 -11.85 -12.92
C LEU A 246 -2.09 -11.93 -12.39
N ALA A 247 -1.41 -10.79 -12.28
CA ALA A 247 -0.10 -10.73 -11.65
C ALA A 247 -0.12 -9.88 -10.37
N ASP A 248 0.30 -10.47 -9.26
CA ASP A 248 0.47 -9.74 -8.01
C ASP A 248 1.88 -9.15 -7.96
N ASN A 249 1.95 -7.84 -7.74
CA ASN A 249 3.20 -7.08 -7.69
C ASN A 249 3.45 -6.64 -6.24
N TRP A 250 4.40 -7.29 -5.59
CA TRP A 250 4.80 -7.07 -4.21
C TRP A 250 5.95 -6.06 -4.14
N ASP A 251 5.79 -5.01 -3.36
CA ASP A 251 6.87 -4.10 -2.97
C ASP A 251 7.26 -4.38 -1.51
N VAL A 252 8.49 -4.85 -1.27
CA VAL A 252 8.95 -5.15 0.09
C VAL A 252 9.70 -3.95 0.68
N VAL A 253 9.13 -3.40 1.75
CA VAL A 253 9.58 -2.16 2.38
C VAL A 253 10.18 -2.45 3.75
N CYS A 254 11.47 -2.15 3.94
CA CYS A 254 12.11 -2.19 5.26
C CYS A 254 11.81 -0.90 6.03
N ILE A 255 11.32 -1.03 7.27
CA ILE A 255 11.06 0.10 8.17
C ILE A 255 11.93 -0.12 9.41
N ALA A 256 12.92 0.75 9.60
CA ALA A 256 13.87 0.60 10.69
C ALA A 256 14.26 1.97 11.28
N PRO A 257 13.31 2.72 11.88
CA PRO A 257 13.49 4.11 12.30
C PRO A 257 14.55 4.30 13.39
N GLU A 258 14.96 3.24 14.08
CA GLU A 258 16.10 3.23 15.00
C GLU A 258 17.44 3.50 14.30
N PHE A 259 17.51 3.34 12.97
CA PHE A 259 18.69 3.67 12.17
C PHE A 259 18.55 5.02 11.47
N ALA A 260 19.68 5.73 11.33
CA ALA A 260 19.76 6.88 10.45
C ALA A 260 19.35 6.48 9.01
N ARG A 261 18.41 7.22 8.41
CA ARG A 261 17.81 6.89 7.10
C ARG A 261 17.04 5.55 7.08
N GLY A 262 16.52 5.14 8.23
CA GLY A 262 15.70 3.94 8.44
C GLY A 262 14.36 3.92 7.69
N LEU A 263 13.92 5.07 7.20
CA LEU A 263 12.65 5.25 6.49
C LEU A 263 12.84 5.45 4.97
N ASP A 264 14.08 5.34 4.47
CA ASP A 264 14.37 5.57 3.05
C ASP A 264 13.61 4.60 2.14
N ASP A 265 13.45 3.35 2.55
CA ASP A 265 12.65 2.37 1.79
C ASP A 265 11.19 2.77 1.71
N TYR A 266 10.61 3.26 2.81
CA TYR A 266 9.24 3.76 2.84
C TYR A 266 9.06 4.97 1.91
N HIS A 267 9.94 5.97 1.99
CA HIS A 267 9.88 7.12 1.08
C HIS A 267 10.07 6.71 -0.39
N ARG A 268 10.90 5.71 -0.66
CA ARG A 268 11.05 5.16 -2.02
C ARG A 268 9.79 4.46 -2.50
N PHE A 269 9.11 3.72 -1.63
CA PHE A 269 7.80 3.11 -1.92
C PHE A 269 6.76 4.17 -2.27
N LEU A 270 6.64 5.23 -1.46
CA LEU A 270 5.74 6.36 -1.75
C LEU A 270 6.02 6.94 -3.15
N LYS A 271 7.30 7.23 -3.42
CA LYS A 271 7.75 7.81 -4.69
C LYS A 271 7.53 6.88 -5.90
N ARG A 272 7.67 5.56 -5.75
CA ARG A 272 7.38 4.60 -6.84
C ARG A 272 5.92 4.72 -7.27
N HIS A 273 5.01 4.77 -6.31
CA HIS A 273 3.57 4.73 -6.57
C HIS A 273 3.01 6.07 -7.04
N GLU A 274 3.73 7.18 -6.88
CA GLU A 274 3.42 8.48 -7.50
C GLU A 274 3.28 8.42 -9.02
N THR A 275 3.66 7.34 -9.70
CA THR A 275 3.51 7.19 -11.16
C THR A 275 2.66 5.99 -11.58
N LEU A 276 2.21 5.17 -10.63
CA LEU A 276 1.55 3.90 -10.91
C LEU A 276 0.05 3.99 -10.70
N PHE A 277 -0.69 3.46 -11.67
CA PHE A 277 -2.12 3.21 -11.56
C PHE A 277 -2.35 1.82 -10.98
N GLY A 278 -3.34 1.70 -10.12
CA GLY A 278 -3.82 0.43 -9.60
C GLY A 278 -5.31 0.48 -9.34
N VAL A 279 -5.97 -0.67 -9.47
CA VAL A 279 -7.35 -0.84 -9.03
C VAL A 279 -7.40 -0.87 -7.51
N THR A 280 -8.41 -0.22 -6.95
CA THR A 280 -8.65 -0.11 -5.52
C THR A 280 -9.74 -1.10 -5.08
N ASP A 281 -9.90 -1.32 -3.77
CA ASP A 281 -10.84 -2.32 -3.22
C ASP A 281 -12.31 -2.09 -3.63
N ASP A 282 -12.66 -0.88 -4.07
CA ASP A 282 -13.98 -0.48 -4.56
C ASP A 282 -14.08 -0.44 -6.10
N GLY A 283 -13.05 -0.94 -6.82
CA GLY A 283 -13.06 -1.04 -8.27
C GLY A 283 -12.63 0.22 -9.02
N ALA A 284 -12.40 1.34 -8.33
CA ALA A 284 -11.87 2.53 -8.98
C ALA A 284 -10.38 2.37 -9.29
N ILE A 285 -9.90 3.00 -10.35
CA ILE A 285 -8.48 3.05 -10.69
C ILE A 285 -7.92 4.38 -10.21
N GLU A 286 -6.90 4.34 -9.35
CA GLU A 286 -6.25 5.55 -8.85
C GLU A 286 -4.73 5.47 -8.97
N LYS A 287 -4.11 6.64 -8.85
CA LYS A 287 -2.66 6.80 -8.84
C LYS A 287 -2.17 7.08 -7.42
N GLY A 288 -0.97 6.59 -7.08
CA GLY A 288 -0.40 6.76 -5.74
C GLY A 288 -0.67 5.59 -4.80
N VAL A 289 -0.10 5.64 -3.59
CA VAL A 289 -0.10 4.52 -2.63
C VAL A 289 -1.47 4.08 -2.11
N GLY A 290 -2.51 4.88 -2.36
CA GLY A 290 -3.86 4.52 -1.96
C GLY A 290 -4.36 3.23 -2.60
N HIS A 291 -3.92 2.88 -3.82
CA HIS A 291 -4.33 1.63 -4.46
C HIS A 291 -3.76 0.39 -3.78
N VAL A 292 -2.66 0.54 -3.04
CA VAL A 292 -2.11 -0.55 -2.22
C VAL A 292 -2.92 -0.70 -0.95
N HIS A 293 -3.08 0.39 -0.21
CA HIS A 293 -3.90 0.44 0.99
C HIS A 293 -4.22 1.89 1.37
N ALA A 294 -5.48 2.18 1.71
CA ALA A 294 -5.94 3.55 2.02
C ALA A 294 -5.14 4.20 3.17
N ALA A 295 -4.75 3.42 4.18
CA ALA A 295 -3.99 3.95 5.31
C ALA A 295 -2.61 4.54 4.95
N PHE A 296 -1.97 4.14 3.83
CA PHE A 296 -0.67 4.71 3.44
C PHE A 296 -0.74 6.19 3.06
N GLN A 297 -1.96 6.71 2.86
CA GLN A 297 -2.16 8.13 2.60
C GLN A 297 -1.97 9.00 3.85
N ASP A 298 -2.24 8.44 5.03
CA ASP A 298 -2.20 9.17 6.32
C ASP A 298 -1.15 8.63 7.29
N LEU A 299 -0.60 7.44 7.02
CA LEU A 299 0.41 6.79 7.87
C LEU A 299 1.71 7.59 7.82
N HIS A 300 1.88 8.46 8.82
CA HIS A 300 3.19 8.99 9.15
C HIS A 300 4.11 7.88 9.69
N PRO A 301 5.43 8.00 9.49
CA PRO A 301 6.39 6.99 9.92
C PRO A 301 6.29 6.57 11.39
N GLU A 302 5.90 7.49 12.29
CA GLU A 302 5.75 7.24 13.72
C GLU A 302 4.60 6.28 14.07
N GLY A 303 3.56 6.18 13.23
CA GLY A 303 2.44 5.24 13.42
C GLY A 303 2.61 3.91 12.67
N LEU A 304 3.69 3.79 11.90
CA LEU A 304 3.90 2.68 10.97
C LEU A 304 4.30 1.40 11.70
N GLU A 305 5.21 1.47 12.68
CA GLU A 305 5.72 0.32 13.43
C GLU A 305 4.59 -0.52 14.04
N GLY A 306 3.67 0.12 14.76
CA GLY A 306 2.53 -0.54 15.40
C GLY A 306 1.47 -1.08 14.43
N SER A 307 1.53 -0.69 13.16
CA SER A 307 0.57 -1.08 12.11
C SER A 307 1.13 -2.11 11.13
N THR A 308 2.46 -2.29 11.07
CA THR A 308 3.14 -3.17 10.09
C THR A 308 2.62 -4.60 10.09
N ALA A 309 2.46 -5.22 11.26
CA ALA A 309 1.98 -6.60 11.36
C ALA A 309 0.56 -6.76 10.80
N LEU A 310 -0.33 -5.81 11.11
CA LEU A 310 -1.70 -5.80 10.59
C LEU A 310 -1.73 -5.59 9.08
N LEU A 311 -0.91 -4.67 8.56
CA LEU A 311 -0.78 -4.44 7.13
C LEU A 311 -0.26 -5.68 6.41
N ASN A 312 0.79 -6.32 6.93
CA ASN A 312 1.35 -7.54 6.34
C ASN A 312 0.33 -8.69 6.32
N GLU A 313 -0.39 -8.91 7.43
CA GLU A 313 -1.46 -9.91 7.50
C GLU A 313 -2.55 -9.62 6.46
N GLU A 314 -2.95 -8.36 6.31
CA GLU A 314 -3.92 -7.96 5.30
C GLU A 314 -3.41 -8.18 3.88
N MET A 315 -2.17 -7.78 3.56
CA MET A 315 -1.58 -7.97 2.24
C MET A 315 -1.49 -9.46 1.87
N LEU A 316 -1.05 -10.32 2.80
CA LEU A 316 -1.02 -11.77 2.59
C LEU A 316 -2.42 -12.35 2.37
N ARG A 317 -3.44 -11.86 3.07
CA ARG A 317 -4.84 -12.26 2.82
C ARG A 317 -5.37 -11.78 1.47
N ARG A 318 -4.82 -10.73 0.86
CA ARG A 318 -5.22 -10.26 -0.48
C ARG A 318 -4.73 -11.21 -1.58
N ALA A 319 -3.60 -11.89 -1.38
CA ALA A 319 -3.06 -12.88 -2.33
C ALA A 319 -4.07 -14.00 -2.67
N SER A 320 -4.95 -14.37 -1.74
CA SER A 320 -6.00 -15.38 -1.97
C SER A 320 -7.25 -14.84 -2.68
N ARG A 321 -7.33 -13.53 -2.95
CA ARG A 321 -8.50 -12.87 -3.55
C ARG A 321 -8.31 -12.53 -5.02
N ARG A 322 -7.52 -13.32 -5.75
CA ARG A 322 -7.21 -13.09 -7.18
C ARG A 322 -8.45 -12.98 -8.06
N GLU A 323 -9.46 -13.83 -7.86
CA GLU A 323 -10.70 -13.77 -8.64
C GLU A 323 -11.45 -12.45 -8.40
N HIS A 324 -11.54 -12.02 -7.14
CA HIS A 324 -12.14 -10.73 -6.81
C HIS A 324 -11.37 -9.57 -7.45
N ALA A 325 -10.04 -9.57 -7.36
CA ALA A 325 -9.20 -8.56 -8.00
C ALA A 325 -9.36 -8.54 -9.53
N TRP A 326 -9.45 -9.71 -10.18
CA TRP A 326 -9.72 -9.81 -11.60
C TRP A 326 -11.07 -9.19 -11.98
N ASN A 327 -12.11 -9.43 -11.18
CA ASN A 327 -13.43 -8.84 -11.38
C ASN A 327 -13.43 -7.30 -11.21
N LEU A 328 -12.62 -6.76 -10.28
CA LEU A 328 -12.48 -5.31 -10.09
C LEU A 328 -11.84 -4.63 -11.32
N TRP A 329 -10.91 -5.30 -11.99
CA TRP A 329 -10.30 -4.79 -13.23
C TRP A 329 -11.23 -4.76 -14.44
N LYS A 330 -12.40 -5.39 -14.37
CA LYS A 330 -13.45 -5.37 -15.42
C LYS A 330 -12.88 -5.46 -16.84
N ILE A 331 -11.93 -6.37 -17.03
CA ILE A 331 -11.12 -6.44 -18.24
C ILE A 331 -12.03 -6.64 -19.46
N GLY A 332 -11.88 -5.78 -20.46
CA GLY A 332 -12.71 -5.79 -21.68
C GLY A 332 -13.99 -4.96 -21.60
N GLN A 333 -14.33 -4.38 -20.45
CA GLN A 333 -15.45 -3.44 -20.32
C GLN A 333 -15.00 -1.99 -20.58
N PRO A 334 -15.92 -1.09 -20.98
CA PRO A 334 -15.60 0.32 -21.14
C PRO A 334 -15.24 1.00 -19.81
N TYR A 335 -14.29 1.93 -19.86
CA TYR A 335 -13.91 2.82 -18.77
C TYR A 335 -14.26 4.27 -19.11
N HIS A 336 -14.60 5.06 -18.11
CA HIS A 336 -14.75 6.50 -18.31
C HIS A 336 -13.36 7.15 -18.46
N PRO A 337 -13.07 7.85 -19.57
CA PRO A 337 -11.73 8.38 -19.82
C PRO A 337 -11.40 9.61 -18.98
N GLU A 338 -12.42 10.33 -18.49
CA GLU A 338 -12.22 11.50 -17.64
C GLU A 338 -12.18 11.10 -16.16
N PRO A 339 -11.21 11.62 -15.39
CA PRO A 339 -11.12 11.36 -13.97
C PRO A 339 -12.26 12.04 -13.21
N VAL A 340 -12.81 11.35 -12.22
CA VAL A 340 -13.77 11.89 -11.25
C VAL A 340 -13.02 12.30 -10.00
N ARG A 341 -13.32 13.50 -9.48
CA ARG A 341 -12.80 13.93 -8.19
C ARG A 341 -13.59 13.31 -7.05
N THR A 342 -12.85 12.73 -6.11
CA THR A 342 -13.36 11.99 -4.96
C THR A 342 -12.78 12.54 -3.67
N VAL A 343 -13.51 12.35 -2.58
CA VAL A 343 -13.02 12.64 -1.24
C VAL A 343 -12.89 11.35 -0.45
N GLU A 344 -11.72 11.13 0.13
CA GLU A 344 -11.49 10.04 1.05
C GLU A 344 -11.41 10.56 2.47
N THR A 345 -12.16 9.92 3.35
CA THR A 345 -12.23 10.25 4.76
C THR A 345 -12.20 8.98 5.59
N ARG A 346 -11.59 9.09 6.77
CA ARG A 346 -11.67 8.07 7.81
C ARG A 346 -12.52 8.64 8.95
N PRO A 347 -13.74 8.15 9.20
CA PRO A 347 -14.46 8.53 10.41
C PRO A 347 -13.63 8.05 11.62
N VAL A 348 -13.30 8.97 12.52
CA VAL A 348 -12.37 8.72 13.64
C VAL A 348 -13.13 8.22 14.86
N GLY A 349 -13.09 6.90 15.03
CA GLY A 349 -13.38 6.26 16.30
C GLY A 349 -14.83 5.86 16.53
N ARG A 350 -15.02 4.83 17.37
CA ARG A 350 -16.34 4.26 17.69
C ARG A 350 -17.37 5.31 18.13
N HIS A 351 -16.95 6.38 18.79
CA HIS A 351 -17.86 7.43 19.26
C HIS A 351 -18.49 8.25 18.11
N GLU A 352 -17.96 8.25 16.90
CA GLU A 352 -18.56 9.02 15.79
C GLU A 352 -19.71 8.29 15.09
N ILE A 353 -19.67 6.95 15.15
CA ILE A 353 -20.54 6.02 14.40
C ILE A 353 -21.47 5.20 15.31
N ASP A 354 -21.15 5.01 16.59
CA ASP A 354 -21.98 4.23 17.55
C ASP A 354 -23.22 4.99 18.08
N HIS A 355 -23.75 5.90 17.25
CA HIS A 355 -24.93 6.71 17.55
C HIS A 355 -25.99 6.46 16.49
N LEU A 356 -27.23 6.30 16.94
CA LEU A 356 -28.38 6.34 16.04
C LEU A 356 -28.54 7.76 15.46
N PRO A 357 -28.83 7.87 14.15
CA PRO A 357 -29.29 9.11 13.57
C PRO A 357 -30.49 9.66 14.34
N ASP A 358 -30.50 10.95 14.64
CA ASP A 358 -31.68 11.62 15.20
C ASP A 358 -32.68 11.99 14.09
N LEU A 359 -33.01 11.01 13.24
CA LEU A 359 -33.93 11.12 12.12
C LEU A 359 -35.08 10.15 12.30
N THR A 360 -36.29 10.53 11.91
CA THR A 360 -37.47 9.64 11.94
C THR A 360 -37.21 8.37 11.13
N GLY A 361 -37.47 7.19 11.72
CA GLY A 361 -37.28 5.90 11.04
C GLY A 361 -35.89 5.27 11.13
N ALA A 362 -34.87 5.96 11.65
CA ALA A 362 -33.53 5.38 11.82
C ALA A 362 -33.53 4.12 12.72
N ALA A 363 -33.09 2.98 12.17
CA ALA A 363 -33.11 1.67 12.83
C ALA A 363 -31.73 1.21 13.32
N GLU A 364 -30.67 1.65 12.64
CA GLU A 364 -29.29 1.22 12.85
C GLU A 364 -28.38 2.43 13.14
N PRO A 365 -27.36 2.27 14.02
CA PRO A 365 -26.33 3.28 14.20
C PRO A 365 -25.64 3.61 12.89
N TRP A 366 -25.07 4.81 12.81
CA TRP A 366 -24.23 5.16 11.68
C TRP A 366 -23.09 4.14 11.52
N ASN A 367 -22.75 3.82 10.28
CA ASN A 367 -21.43 3.32 9.94
C ASN A 367 -20.72 4.36 9.07
N ALA A 368 -19.46 4.11 8.74
CA ALA A 368 -18.66 5.05 7.96
C ALA A 368 -19.32 5.42 6.63
N GLU A 369 -19.85 4.42 5.92
CA GLU A 369 -20.43 4.55 4.58
C GLU A 369 -21.78 5.27 4.61
N SER A 370 -22.71 4.83 5.48
CA SER A 370 -24.03 5.43 5.65
C SER A 370 -23.96 6.89 6.13
N LEU A 371 -23.03 7.21 7.04
CA LEU A 371 -22.78 8.61 7.43
C LEU A 371 -22.21 9.42 6.26
N GLY A 372 -21.26 8.85 5.53
CA GLY A 372 -20.69 9.44 4.32
C GLY A 372 -21.78 9.77 3.29
N LEU A 373 -22.65 8.80 2.97
CA LEU A 373 -23.79 8.97 2.07
C LEU A 373 -24.75 10.06 2.56
N ALA A 374 -25.14 10.03 3.83
CA ALA A 374 -26.04 11.02 4.41
C ALA A 374 -25.51 12.45 4.27
N VAL A 375 -24.23 12.66 4.59
CA VAL A 375 -23.55 13.95 4.41
C VAL A 375 -23.45 14.29 2.91
N GLY A 376 -23.14 13.29 2.09
CA GLY A 376 -23.10 13.37 0.64
C GLY A 376 -24.40 13.92 0.04
N HIS A 377 -25.54 13.29 0.36
CA HIS A 377 -26.87 13.72 -0.08
C HIS A 377 -27.20 15.13 0.43
N ALA A 378 -26.83 15.48 1.67
CA ALA A 378 -27.06 16.81 2.21
C ALA A 378 -26.31 17.89 1.41
N VAL A 379 -25.03 17.63 1.08
CA VAL A 379 -24.20 18.55 0.30
C VAL A 379 -24.70 18.61 -1.15
N LEU A 380 -24.93 17.47 -1.80
CA LEU A 380 -25.40 17.42 -3.18
C LEU A 380 -26.72 18.18 -3.34
N GLY A 381 -27.72 17.86 -2.52
CA GLY A 381 -29.04 18.49 -2.59
C GLY A 381 -28.95 20.01 -2.44
N ALA A 382 -28.12 20.48 -1.50
CA ALA A 382 -27.91 21.91 -1.29
C ALA A 382 -27.18 22.59 -2.47
N LEU A 383 -26.21 21.92 -3.10
CA LEU A 383 -25.50 22.44 -4.27
C LEU A 383 -26.41 22.50 -5.50
N CYS A 384 -27.22 21.46 -5.75
CA CYS A 384 -28.19 21.41 -6.84
C CYS A 384 -29.24 22.52 -6.70
N GLU A 385 -29.86 22.68 -5.51
CA GLU A 385 -30.85 23.74 -5.31
C GLU A 385 -30.24 25.15 -5.40
N ALA A 386 -28.99 25.31 -4.97
CA ALA A 386 -28.27 26.57 -5.12
C ALA A 386 -27.86 26.88 -6.57
N GLY A 387 -28.10 25.97 -7.53
CA GLY A 387 -27.69 26.12 -8.93
C GLY A 387 -26.17 26.12 -9.10
N LEU A 388 -25.44 25.45 -8.20
CA LEU A 388 -23.97 25.38 -8.19
C LEU A 388 -23.42 24.16 -8.95
N LEU A 389 -24.30 23.29 -9.45
CA LEU A 389 -23.97 22.13 -10.28
C LEU A 389 -24.78 22.19 -11.58
N SER A 390 -24.24 21.65 -12.66
CA SER A 390 -24.83 21.71 -13.99
C SER A 390 -26.03 20.77 -14.18
N SER A 391 -26.13 19.71 -13.39
CA SER A 391 -27.16 18.67 -13.49
C SER A 391 -27.44 18.02 -12.13
N ASN A 392 -28.45 17.15 -12.10
CA ASN A 392 -28.67 16.24 -10.98
C ASN A 392 -27.72 15.05 -11.14
N TRP A 393 -27.00 14.76 -10.07
CA TRP A 393 -26.05 13.65 -9.98
C TRP A 393 -26.46 12.70 -8.87
N ASP A 394 -25.88 11.51 -8.85
CA ASP A 394 -26.02 10.57 -7.74
C ASP A 394 -24.73 10.54 -6.92
N VAL A 395 -24.87 10.51 -5.60
CA VAL A 395 -23.72 10.36 -4.68
C VAL A 395 -23.47 8.89 -4.44
N HIS A 396 -22.22 8.49 -4.61
CA HIS A 396 -21.73 7.18 -4.22
C HIS A 396 -20.83 7.27 -3.00
N ALA A 397 -20.92 6.28 -2.10
CA ALA A 397 -19.95 6.06 -1.04
C ALA A 397 -19.48 4.61 -1.06
N SER A 398 -18.17 4.40 -1.05
CA SER A 398 -17.57 3.08 -1.05
C SER A 398 -16.66 2.89 0.16
N GLY A 399 -16.82 1.77 0.85
CA GLY A 399 -15.93 1.35 1.94
C GLY A 399 -14.55 0.91 1.40
N ARG A 400 -13.48 1.33 2.08
CA ARG A 400 -12.09 0.96 1.79
C ARG A 400 -11.43 0.32 3.01
N ALA A 401 -10.38 -0.46 2.77
CA ALA A 401 -9.61 -1.08 3.85
C ALA A 401 -9.14 -0.07 4.93
N GLY A 402 -9.06 -0.54 6.17
CA GLY A 402 -8.74 0.32 7.33
C GLY A 402 -9.90 1.20 7.83
N GLY A 403 -11.12 1.03 7.30
CA GLY A 403 -12.30 1.79 7.71
C GLY A 403 -12.42 3.16 7.04
N TYR A 404 -11.78 3.33 5.90
CA TYR A 404 -11.87 4.52 5.07
C TYR A 404 -13.14 4.48 4.22
N VAL A 405 -13.65 5.63 3.82
CA VAL A 405 -14.77 5.77 2.88
C VAL A 405 -14.41 6.78 1.82
N ARG A 406 -14.68 6.44 0.56
CA ARG A 406 -14.55 7.34 -0.58
C ARG A 406 -15.93 7.83 -1.00
N LEU A 407 -16.07 9.14 -1.23
CA LEU A 407 -17.29 9.81 -1.67
C LEU A 407 -17.06 10.47 -3.03
N PHE A 408 -17.97 10.29 -3.97
CA PHE A 408 -17.90 10.90 -5.30
C PHE A 408 -19.26 11.02 -5.97
N LEU A 409 -19.33 11.79 -7.05
CA LEU A 409 -20.51 11.87 -7.91
C LEU A 409 -20.38 10.92 -9.09
N GLU A 410 -21.39 10.09 -9.31
CA GLU A 410 -21.44 9.22 -10.48
C GLU A 410 -21.65 10.04 -11.75
N ARG A 411 -20.85 9.77 -12.79
CA ARG A 411 -20.96 10.40 -14.14
C ARG A 411 -20.82 11.92 -14.19
N ALA A 412 -20.50 12.58 -13.08
CA ALA A 412 -20.31 14.02 -13.07
C ALA A 412 -19.08 14.42 -13.88
N GLY A 413 -19.21 15.50 -14.64
CA GLY A 413 -18.07 16.13 -15.29
C GLY A 413 -17.02 16.60 -14.27
N GLN A 414 -15.83 16.92 -14.76
CA GLN A 414 -14.71 17.34 -13.91
C GLN A 414 -15.03 18.57 -13.05
N GLU A 415 -15.80 19.53 -13.57
CA GLU A 415 -16.17 20.75 -12.84
C GLU A 415 -17.13 20.46 -11.67
N ASP A 416 -18.22 19.74 -11.93
CA ASP A 416 -19.23 19.41 -10.92
C ASP A 416 -18.65 18.49 -9.82
N SER A 417 -17.86 17.48 -10.22
CA SER A 417 -17.18 16.62 -9.25
C SER A 417 -16.17 17.39 -8.39
N ALA A 418 -15.47 18.40 -8.95
CA ALA A 418 -14.57 19.25 -8.18
C ALA A 418 -15.31 20.11 -7.13
N VAL A 419 -16.45 20.71 -7.51
CA VAL A 419 -17.26 21.53 -6.60
C VAL A 419 -17.80 20.67 -5.45
N PHE A 420 -18.34 19.49 -5.77
CA PHE A 420 -18.85 18.56 -4.76
C PHE A 420 -17.74 18.03 -3.85
N ALA A 421 -16.64 17.54 -4.41
CA ALA A 421 -15.52 17.02 -3.65
C ALA A 421 -14.95 18.10 -2.71
N ARG A 422 -14.82 19.34 -3.19
CA ARG A 422 -14.35 20.42 -2.33
C ARG A 422 -15.30 20.72 -1.17
N ALA A 423 -16.61 20.70 -1.42
CA ALA A 423 -17.61 20.92 -0.39
C ALA A 423 -17.59 19.81 0.66
N ILE A 424 -17.52 18.55 0.24
CA ILE A 424 -17.40 17.39 1.15
C ILE A 424 -16.11 17.44 1.95
N HIS A 425 -14.98 17.79 1.31
CA HIS A 425 -13.70 17.98 1.99
C HIS A 425 -13.83 18.95 3.15
N GLU A 426 -14.46 20.11 2.93
CA GLU A 426 -14.62 21.13 3.96
C GLU A 426 -15.52 20.68 5.14
N VAL A 427 -16.49 19.79 4.92
CA VAL A 427 -17.36 19.24 5.97
C VAL A 427 -16.61 18.29 6.90
N PHE A 428 -15.71 17.47 6.35
CA PHE A 428 -14.95 16.46 7.09
C PHE A 428 -13.56 16.94 7.54
N ALA A 429 -13.04 18.03 6.99
CA ALA A 429 -11.73 18.55 7.35
C ALA A 429 -11.73 19.21 8.75
N PRO A 430 -10.58 19.25 9.43
CA PRO A 430 -10.44 20.00 10.66
C PRO A 430 -10.85 21.46 10.49
N LEU A 431 -11.60 21.99 11.48
CA LEU A 431 -12.13 23.35 11.41
C LEU A 431 -10.99 24.38 11.50
N ALA A 432 -10.53 24.91 10.36
CA ALA A 432 -9.45 25.90 10.32
C ALA A 432 -9.97 27.31 10.66
N ARG A 433 -11.07 27.76 10.01
CA ARG A 433 -11.80 29.00 10.32
C ARG A 433 -13.12 29.11 9.52
N PRO A 434 -14.09 28.20 9.71
CA PRO A 434 -15.31 28.19 8.91
C PRO A 434 -16.18 29.43 9.20
N ARG A 435 -16.87 29.95 8.18
CA ARG A 435 -17.79 31.10 8.36
C ARG A 435 -19.06 30.71 9.10
N TYR A 436 -19.56 29.51 8.84
CA TYR A 436 -20.69 28.90 9.52
C TYR A 436 -20.34 27.47 9.93
N VAL A 437 -20.90 27.02 11.04
CA VAL A 437 -20.81 25.63 11.52
C VAL A 437 -22.20 25.08 11.76
N ILE A 438 -22.36 23.77 11.65
CA ILE A 438 -23.61 23.06 11.89
C ILE A 438 -23.36 21.85 12.82
N PRO A 439 -24.18 21.65 13.87
CA PRO A 439 -24.04 20.50 14.73
C PRO A 439 -24.58 19.24 14.08
N ARG A 440 -23.89 18.12 14.30
CA ARG A 440 -24.39 16.77 14.12
C ARG A 440 -24.82 16.22 15.48
N GLN A 441 -26.09 15.88 15.58
CA GLN A 441 -26.67 15.28 16.76
C GLN A 441 -26.87 13.78 16.57
N GLY A 442 -26.85 13.02 17.65
CA GLY A 442 -27.08 11.59 17.62
C GLY A 442 -27.51 11.04 18.97
N VAL A 443 -28.09 9.85 18.93
CA VAL A 443 -28.63 9.18 20.11
C VAL A 443 -27.76 7.99 20.45
N LYS A 444 -27.07 8.04 21.59
CA LYS A 444 -26.23 6.92 22.06
C LYS A 444 -27.07 5.87 22.77
N LEU A 445 -27.09 4.65 22.22
CA LEU A 445 -27.78 3.52 22.83
C LEU A 445 -26.99 2.99 24.03
N ARG A 446 -27.41 3.31 25.25
CA ARG A 446 -26.82 2.77 26.48
C ARG A 446 -27.65 1.62 27.00
N GLU A 447 -27.04 0.46 27.21
CA GLU A 447 -27.69 -0.59 28.01
C GLU A 447 -27.82 -0.10 29.45
N THR A 448 -29.02 -0.22 30.00
CA THR A 448 -29.32 0.11 31.39
C THR A 448 -29.67 -1.16 32.15
N TRP A 449 -29.47 -1.15 33.47
CA TRP A 449 -29.70 -2.33 34.30
C TRP A 449 -31.13 -2.88 34.17
N TYR A 450 -32.13 -2.02 33.98
CA TYR A 450 -33.53 -2.41 33.77
C TYR A 450 -33.83 -2.91 32.34
N THR A 451 -33.11 -2.45 31.31
CA THR A 451 -33.29 -2.96 29.95
C THR A 451 -32.69 -4.36 29.76
N ARG A 452 -31.68 -4.72 30.57
CA ARG A 452 -31.15 -6.08 30.67
C ARG A 452 -32.10 -7.11 31.31
N LEU A 453 -33.00 -6.64 32.16
CA LEU A 453 -33.98 -7.48 32.87
C LEU A 453 -35.23 -7.76 32.03
N LEU A 454 -35.39 -7.08 30.89
CA LEU A 454 -36.53 -7.24 29.99
C LEU A 454 -36.21 -8.24 28.86
N PRO A 455 -37.22 -8.95 28.32
CA PRO A 455 -37.05 -9.72 27.10
C PRO A 455 -36.44 -8.85 25.99
N ALA A 456 -35.47 -9.39 25.23
CA ALA A 456 -34.60 -8.63 24.33
C ALA A 456 -35.33 -7.73 23.31
N VAL A 457 -36.55 -8.07 22.93
CA VAL A 457 -37.40 -7.27 22.03
C VAL A 457 -37.97 -6.03 22.75
N VAL A 458 -38.47 -6.21 23.97
CA VAL A 458 -39.08 -5.15 24.79
C VAL A 458 -38.02 -4.21 25.35
N GLY A 459 -36.88 -4.75 25.78
CA GLY A 459 -35.72 -3.97 26.22
C GLY A 459 -35.22 -3.02 25.12
N ARG A 460 -35.02 -3.53 23.89
CA ARG A 460 -34.61 -2.70 22.73
C ARG A 460 -35.64 -1.64 22.36
N TYR A 461 -36.94 -1.96 22.41
CA TYR A 461 -38.01 -0.99 22.12
C TYR A 461 -38.03 0.16 23.14
N LEU A 462 -38.03 -0.15 24.44
CA LEU A 462 -38.03 0.87 25.51
C LEU A 462 -36.74 1.70 25.51
N GLN A 463 -35.60 1.07 25.27
CA GLN A 463 -34.31 1.75 25.14
C GLN A 463 -34.34 2.78 23.99
N ARG A 464 -34.81 2.38 22.80
CA ARG A 464 -35.01 3.27 21.66
C ARG A 464 -35.96 4.42 21.98
N LYS A 465 -37.09 4.15 22.65
CA LYS A 465 -38.09 5.18 22.96
C LYS A 465 -37.62 6.21 23.99
N ILE A 466 -36.92 5.77 25.03
CA ILE A 466 -36.46 6.66 26.13
C ILE A 466 -35.26 7.49 25.69
N GLN A 467 -34.31 6.90 24.98
CA GLN A 467 -33.03 7.56 24.68
C GLN A 467 -33.12 8.48 23.47
N ARG A 468 -34.08 8.27 22.57
CA ARG A 468 -34.35 9.19 21.44
C ARG A 468 -34.75 10.60 21.87
N ASN A 469 -35.24 10.78 23.09
CA ASN A 469 -35.57 12.11 23.64
C ASN A 469 -34.35 12.86 24.24
N ARG A 470 -33.14 12.33 24.09
CA ARG A 470 -31.90 12.97 24.58
C ARG A 470 -30.80 12.93 23.50
N PRO A 471 -30.96 13.68 22.40
CA PRO A 471 -29.89 13.83 21.43
C PRO A 471 -28.69 14.53 22.10
N GLU A 472 -27.49 13.99 21.85
CA GLU A 472 -26.23 14.62 22.25
C GLU A 472 -25.49 15.16 21.04
N LEU A 473 -24.70 16.22 21.24
CA LEU A 473 -23.80 16.72 20.21
C LEU A 473 -22.73 15.66 19.96
N VAL A 474 -22.71 15.10 18.75
CA VAL A 474 -21.72 14.11 18.34
C VAL A 474 -20.53 14.80 17.68
N MET A 475 -20.78 15.79 16.83
CA MET A 475 -19.72 16.49 16.11
C MET A 475 -20.19 17.86 15.62
N LEU A 476 -19.27 18.80 15.46
CA LEU A 476 -19.49 20.10 14.84
C LEU A 476 -18.80 20.14 13.49
N HIS A 477 -19.56 20.38 12.42
CA HIS A 477 -19.07 20.41 11.05
C HIS A 477 -19.06 21.82 10.49
N ALA A 478 -18.19 22.09 9.51
CA ALA A 478 -18.26 23.33 8.75
C ALA A 478 -19.43 23.28 7.76
N VAL A 479 -20.04 24.44 7.51
CA VAL A 479 -20.84 24.64 6.30
C VAL A 479 -19.87 24.94 5.15
N PRO A 480 -19.95 24.23 4.00
CA PRO A 480 -19.06 24.45 2.86
C PRO A 480 -18.99 25.93 2.45
N ALA A 481 -17.80 26.42 2.14
CA ALA A 481 -17.54 27.83 1.85
C ALA A 481 -18.40 28.34 0.68
N VAL A 482 -18.66 27.50 -0.32
CA VAL A 482 -19.54 27.80 -1.46
C VAL A 482 -21.00 28.05 -1.04
N LEU A 483 -21.48 27.34 -0.02
CA LEU A 483 -22.82 27.48 0.57
C LEU A 483 -22.85 28.49 1.73
N ALA A 484 -21.70 28.86 2.27
CA ALA A 484 -21.56 29.84 3.37
C ALA A 484 -21.52 31.31 2.89
N LYS A 485 -21.69 31.58 1.58
CA LYS A 485 -21.56 32.94 1.02
C LYS A 485 -22.70 33.88 1.40
N LYS A 486 -23.93 33.36 1.44
CA LYS A 486 -25.16 34.12 1.72
C LYS A 486 -26.00 33.37 2.76
N LYS A 487 -26.80 34.10 3.53
CA LYS A 487 -27.68 33.50 4.54
C LYS A 487 -28.68 32.51 3.92
N GLU A 488 -29.25 32.86 2.77
CA GLU A 488 -30.16 31.99 2.01
C GLU A 488 -29.53 30.64 1.66
N LEU A 489 -28.27 30.63 1.19
CA LEU A 489 -27.56 29.39 0.86
C LEU A 489 -27.27 28.53 2.10
N VAL A 490 -27.01 29.17 3.24
CA VAL A 490 -26.84 28.48 4.53
C VAL A 490 -28.16 27.85 4.98
N GLU A 491 -29.29 28.54 4.78
CA GLU A 491 -30.63 28.01 5.10
C GLU A 491 -30.99 26.82 4.20
N ILE A 492 -30.62 26.85 2.91
CA ILE A 492 -30.74 25.71 1.99
C ILE A 492 -29.92 24.52 2.52
N TYR A 493 -28.64 24.72 2.81
CA TYR A 493 -27.78 23.66 3.35
C TYR A 493 -28.31 23.08 4.66
N GLN A 494 -28.75 23.93 5.58
CA GLN A 494 -29.32 23.50 6.86
C GLN A 494 -30.55 22.61 6.65
N ARG A 495 -31.42 22.93 5.68
CA ARG A 495 -32.60 22.11 5.40
C ARG A 495 -32.22 20.72 4.92
N TYR A 496 -31.27 20.60 3.99
CA TYR A 496 -30.79 19.32 3.50
C TYR A 496 -30.02 18.53 4.57
N TRP A 497 -29.21 19.21 5.38
CA TRP A 497 -28.55 18.60 6.55
C TRP A 497 -29.56 18.00 7.54
N ASN A 498 -30.63 18.74 7.84
CA ASN A 498 -31.67 18.29 8.75
C ASN A 498 -32.51 17.13 8.18
N ALA A 499 -32.62 17.04 6.85
CA ALA A 499 -33.31 15.95 6.19
C ALA A 499 -32.50 14.64 6.17
N HIS A 500 -31.18 14.73 5.98
CA HIS A 500 -30.34 13.55 5.72
C HIS A 500 -29.40 13.15 6.87
N VAL A 501 -28.98 14.09 7.73
CA VAL A 501 -27.93 13.86 8.73
C VAL A 501 -28.48 13.92 10.15
N SER A 502 -28.95 15.09 10.59
CA SER A 502 -29.54 15.29 11.92
C SER A 502 -30.14 16.70 12.05
N PRO A 503 -31.14 16.90 12.93
CA PRO A 503 -31.60 18.23 13.29
C PRO A 503 -30.48 19.14 13.82
N GLY A 504 -30.44 20.38 13.34
CA GLY A 504 -29.49 21.38 13.75
C GLY A 504 -29.77 22.76 13.16
N GLN A 505 -29.11 23.78 13.71
CA GLN A 505 -29.11 25.13 13.18
C GLN A 505 -27.68 25.53 12.82
N ALA A 506 -27.50 26.08 11.63
CA ALA A 506 -26.22 26.64 11.22
C ALA A 506 -25.96 27.95 11.98
N VAL A 507 -24.78 28.05 12.59
CA VAL A 507 -24.37 29.19 13.43
C VAL A 507 -23.19 29.90 12.79
N TYR A 508 -23.26 31.22 12.70
CA TYR A 508 -22.16 32.05 12.22
C TYR A 508 -20.98 32.01 13.22
N ALA A 509 -19.78 31.71 12.74
CA ALA A 509 -18.68 31.25 13.60
C ALA A 509 -17.38 32.06 13.52
N LEU A 510 -17.37 33.20 12.83
CA LEU A 510 -16.17 34.06 12.79
C LEU A 510 -15.95 34.87 14.07
N HIS A 511 -17.00 35.07 14.88
CA HIS A 511 -16.95 35.78 16.16
C HIS A 511 -18.19 35.47 17.01
N GLY A 512 -18.13 35.80 18.30
CA GLY A 512 -19.25 35.63 19.24
C GLY A 512 -19.57 34.16 19.52
N ALA A 513 -20.83 33.87 19.82
CA ALA A 513 -21.27 32.55 20.30
C ALA A 513 -20.88 31.37 19.40
N GLY A 514 -20.79 31.56 18.08
CA GLY A 514 -20.36 30.48 17.18
C GLY A 514 -18.85 30.19 17.24
N ALA A 515 -18.02 31.20 17.54
CA ALA A 515 -16.60 30.99 17.78
C ALA A 515 -16.39 30.25 19.12
N ASP A 516 -17.13 30.63 20.16
CA ASP A 516 -17.12 29.94 21.45
C ASP A 516 -17.55 28.47 21.33
N LEU A 517 -18.53 28.19 20.45
CA LEU A 517 -18.99 26.83 20.15
C LEU A 517 -17.88 25.99 19.50
N ILE A 518 -17.10 26.55 18.57
CA ILE A 518 -15.95 25.86 17.96
C ILE A 518 -14.91 25.54 19.03
N ASP A 519 -14.57 26.49 19.88
CA ASP A 519 -13.55 26.31 20.91
C ASP A 519 -13.99 25.28 21.97
N GLN A 520 -15.27 25.27 22.34
CA GLN A 520 -15.85 24.23 23.18
C GLN A 520 -15.77 22.85 22.50
N ALA A 521 -16.22 22.73 21.24
CA ALA A 521 -16.19 21.48 20.51
C ALA A 521 -14.75 20.95 20.32
N ARG A 522 -13.76 21.83 20.13
CA ARG A 522 -12.33 21.46 20.08
C ARG A 522 -11.85 20.88 21.41
N ARG A 523 -12.21 21.50 22.55
CA ARG A 523 -11.88 20.99 23.89
C ARG A 523 -12.49 19.62 24.14
N ASP A 524 -13.74 19.43 23.73
CA ASP A 524 -14.48 18.18 23.91
C ASP A 524 -14.13 17.12 22.85
N ARG A 525 -13.25 17.46 21.88
CA ARG A 525 -12.85 16.61 20.74
C ARG A 525 -14.04 16.21 19.83
N LEU A 526 -15.04 17.07 19.75
CA LEU A 526 -16.25 16.96 18.93
C LEU A 526 -16.11 17.74 17.61
N VAL A 527 -14.90 17.80 17.05
CA VAL A 527 -14.61 18.37 15.74
C VAL A 527 -13.92 17.32 14.87
N PRO A 528 -14.06 17.37 13.54
CA PRO A 528 -13.32 16.48 12.66
C PRO A 528 -11.82 16.66 12.87
N ARG A 529 -11.10 15.54 12.94
CA ARG A 529 -9.64 15.50 13.18
C ARG A 529 -8.90 14.66 12.14
N SER A 530 -9.62 13.88 11.35
CA SER A 530 -9.07 13.04 10.31
C SER A 530 -8.46 13.87 9.20
N ALA A 531 -7.41 13.34 8.59
CA ALA A 531 -7.00 13.81 7.29
C ALA A 531 -8.12 13.51 6.28
N VAL A 532 -8.38 14.46 5.40
CA VAL A 532 -9.34 14.31 4.31
C VAL A 532 -8.59 14.56 3.03
N GLN A 533 -8.63 13.60 2.11
CA GLN A 533 -7.85 13.65 0.89
C GLN A 533 -8.76 13.81 -0.32
N GLU A 534 -8.43 14.76 -1.18
CA GLU A 534 -9.04 14.88 -2.50
C GLU A 534 -8.19 14.07 -3.49
N LYS A 535 -8.85 13.28 -4.32
CA LYS A 535 -8.20 12.43 -5.33
C LYS A 535 -8.94 12.42 -6.64
N GLU A 536 -8.20 12.10 -7.69
CA GLU A 536 -8.74 11.83 -9.02
C GLU A 536 -8.67 10.32 -9.26
N VAL A 537 -9.82 9.72 -9.59
CA VAL A 537 -9.95 8.29 -9.89
C VAL A 537 -10.65 8.09 -11.22
N PHE A 538 -10.42 6.94 -11.84
CA PHE A 538 -11.11 6.51 -13.05
C PHE A 538 -12.07 5.39 -12.70
N LEU A 539 -13.31 5.50 -13.17
CA LEU A 539 -14.40 4.56 -12.87
C LEU A 539 -14.75 3.72 -14.09
N SER A 540 -15.18 2.49 -13.84
CA SER A 540 -15.72 1.63 -14.89
C SER A 540 -17.15 2.03 -15.26
N VAL A 541 -17.57 1.76 -16.49
CA VAL A 541 -18.92 2.12 -16.95
C VAL A 541 -20.01 1.24 -16.31
N GLY A 542 -19.65 0.05 -15.80
CA GLY A 542 -20.58 -0.92 -15.19
C GLY A 542 -20.94 -0.64 -13.73
N ASP A 543 -20.21 0.22 -13.02
CA ASP A 543 -20.63 0.70 -11.67
C ASP A 543 -21.76 1.75 -11.75
N LEU A 544 -22.31 1.98 -12.94
CA LEU A 544 -23.23 3.08 -13.27
C LEU A 544 -24.66 2.60 -13.61
N THR A 545 -25.10 1.45 -13.09
CA THR A 545 -26.45 0.88 -13.32
C THR A 545 -27.14 0.33 -12.06
N GLN A 546 -28.05 1.15 -11.52
CA GLN A 546 -29.35 0.94 -10.82
C GLN A 546 -29.52 -0.02 -9.61
N PRO A 547 -30.27 0.42 -8.57
CA PRO A 547 -31.26 -0.41 -7.90
C PRO A 547 -32.65 -0.31 -8.57
N ASP A 548 -33.18 -1.47 -8.95
CA ASP A 548 -34.59 -1.86 -9.17
C ASP A 548 -35.55 -0.86 -9.84
N ASP A 549 -35.71 -1.02 -11.16
CA ASP A 549 -36.98 -0.78 -11.83
C ASP A 549 -37.91 -1.99 -11.54
N SER A 550 -38.51 -2.00 -10.35
CA SER A 550 -39.59 -2.94 -10.01
C SER A 550 -40.78 -2.65 -10.91
N GLY A 551 -41.09 -3.60 -11.81
CA GLY A 551 -42.14 -3.48 -12.81
C GLY A 551 -43.47 -2.98 -12.25
N SER A 552 -44.02 -1.97 -12.93
CA SER A 552 -45.46 -1.68 -12.86
C SER A 552 -46.23 -2.81 -13.54
N PRO A 553 -47.28 -3.36 -12.91
CA PRO A 553 -48.12 -4.35 -13.54
C PRO A 553 -49.10 -3.68 -14.50
N ALA A 554 -49.16 -4.19 -15.73
CA ALA A 554 -50.34 -4.13 -16.59
C ALA A 554 -50.61 -5.55 -17.10
#